data_AF-A0A919T0K6-F1
#
_entry.id   AF-A0A919T0K6-F1
#
_cell.length_a   1.000
_cell.length_b   1.000
_cell.length_c   1.000
_cell.angle_alpha   90.00
_cell.angle_beta   90.00
_cell.angle_gamma   90.00
#
_symmetry.space_group_name_H-M   'P 1'
#
loop_
_entity.id
_entity.type
_entity.pdbx_description
1 polymer ?
#
loop_
_entity_poly.entity_id
_entity_poly.type
_entity_poly.pdbx_seq_one_letter_code
_entity_poly.pdbx_strand_id
1 'polypeptide(L)'
;MLGAALAFGMLAALIKGHHHGVRDTIGNLSTPWLLVALLSGLHTPSLRRGAVLGLAATVTALLGFYLVVAVITDEQLVGLRDHLAHVLSANRRWLFSGLLSGPLLGAFGAWLRARFTDAAKAAAVVTGLLLIAEPLVIAGAHVVPGWQQIITWTLDPVPYLIEAALGVLALALALRRPPVGG
;
A
#
# COMPACT_ATOMS: atom_id res chain seq x y z
N MET A 1 9.48 9.42 8.61
CA MET A 1 8.81 8.74 7.48
C MET A 1 9.44 7.39 7.17
N LEU A 2 10.73 7.29 6.86
CA LEU A 2 11.36 5.99 6.56
C LEU A 2 11.25 4.95 7.69
N GLY A 3 11.45 5.36 8.95
CA GLY A 3 11.24 4.45 10.10
C GLY A 3 9.80 3.91 10.22
N ALA A 4 8.80 4.75 9.91
CA ALA A 4 7.40 4.32 9.89
C ALA A 4 7.12 3.39 8.69
N ALA A 5 7.73 3.65 7.54
CA ALA A 5 7.65 2.75 6.38
C ALA A 5 8.27 1.39 6.68
N LEU A 6 9.44 1.36 7.34
CA LEU A 6 10.09 0.12 7.78
C LEU A 6 9.17 -0.66 8.73
N ALA A 7 8.66 0.01 9.77
CA ALA A 7 7.76 -0.60 10.75
C ALA A 7 6.47 -1.12 10.09
N PHE A 8 5.88 -0.36 9.16
CA PHE A 8 4.74 -0.81 8.36
C PHE A 8 5.06 -2.10 7.60
N GLY A 9 6.18 -2.15 6.88
CA GLY A 9 6.59 -3.35 6.14
C GLY A 9 6.77 -4.57 7.04
N MET A 10 7.43 -4.40 8.18
CA MET A 10 7.62 -5.46 9.17
C MET A 10 6.27 -5.97 9.71
N LEU A 11 5.37 -5.06 10.09
CA LEU A 11 4.04 -5.41 10.60
C LEU A 11 3.18 -6.10 9.52
N ALA A 12 3.23 -5.62 8.28
CA ALA A 12 2.52 -6.23 7.17
C ALA A 12 2.96 -7.68 6.95
N ALA A 13 4.26 -7.97 7.07
CA ALA A 13 4.79 -9.34 6.98
C ALA A 13 4.29 -10.23 8.12
N LEU A 14 4.29 -9.73 9.36
CA LEU A 14 3.77 -10.47 10.52
C LEU A 14 2.27 -10.75 10.42
N ILE A 15 1.50 -9.78 9.93
CA ILE A 15 0.04 -9.93 9.74
C ILE A 15 -0.23 -10.97 8.65
N LYS A 16 0.43 -10.85 7.49
CA LYS A 16 0.31 -11.79 6.37
C LYS A 16 0.53 -13.23 6.82
N GLY A 17 1.59 -13.48 7.58
CA GLY A 17 1.93 -14.83 8.04
C GLY A 17 2.27 -15.79 6.88
N HIS A 18 2.14 -17.09 7.14
CA HIS A 18 2.61 -18.16 6.25
C HIS A 18 1.50 -19.07 5.70
N HIS A 19 0.24 -18.71 5.91
CA HIS A 19 -0.91 -19.57 5.59
C HIS A 19 -1.96 -18.82 4.77
N HIS A 20 -2.70 -19.57 3.94
CA HIS A 20 -3.82 -19.07 3.16
C HIS A 20 -4.99 -18.61 4.06
N GLY A 21 -5.79 -17.65 3.57
CA GLY A 21 -7.01 -17.18 4.24
C GLY A 21 -7.00 -15.68 4.51
N VAL A 22 -7.84 -15.22 5.45
CA VAL A 22 -8.08 -13.78 5.74
C VAL A 22 -6.79 -12.99 6.00
N ARG A 23 -5.80 -13.60 6.67
CA ARG A 23 -4.51 -12.97 6.96
C ARG A 23 -3.70 -12.71 5.69
N ASP A 24 -3.71 -13.65 4.75
CA ASP A 24 -3.10 -13.45 3.44
C ASP A 24 -3.84 -12.33 2.70
N THR A 25 -5.18 -12.33 2.67
CA THR A 25 -5.95 -11.23 2.05
C THR A 25 -5.57 -9.86 2.63
N ILE A 26 -5.53 -9.73 3.97
CA ILE A 26 -5.18 -8.48 4.66
C ILE A 26 -3.74 -8.04 4.37
N GLY A 27 -2.79 -8.99 4.41
CA GLY A 27 -1.37 -8.72 4.16
C GLY A 27 -1.08 -8.24 2.74
N ASN A 28 -2.05 -8.38 1.84
CA ASN A 28 -1.92 -8.11 0.43
C ASN A 28 -2.83 -6.98 -0.08
N LEU A 29 -3.55 -6.32 0.83
CA LEU A 29 -4.28 -5.10 0.52
C LEU A 29 -3.33 -4.07 -0.08
N SER A 30 -3.67 -3.54 -1.24
CA SER A 30 -2.80 -2.66 -2.03
C SER A 30 -2.77 -1.23 -1.48
N THR A 31 -3.89 -0.77 -0.94
CA THR A 31 -4.07 0.62 -0.50
C THR A 31 -3.05 1.03 0.57
N PRO A 32 -2.80 0.26 1.64
CA PRO A 32 -1.78 0.62 2.64
C PRO A 32 -0.38 0.83 2.05
N TRP A 33 0.02 0.01 1.07
CA TRP A 33 1.32 0.16 0.39
C TRP A 33 1.41 1.45 -0.43
N LEU A 34 0.34 1.81 -1.14
CA LEU A 34 0.28 3.05 -1.91
C LEU A 34 0.33 4.29 -0.99
N LEU A 35 -0.30 4.21 0.18
CA LEU A 35 -0.31 5.28 1.17
C LEU A 35 1.08 5.57 1.76
N VAL A 36 1.93 4.56 1.96
CA VAL A 36 3.32 4.77 2.43
C VAL A 36 4.07 5.74 1.52
N ALA A 37 3.94 5.56 0.21
CA ALA A 37 4.56 6.41 -0.79
C ALA A 37 3.91 7.80 -0.84
N LEU A 38 2.57 7.84 -0.91
CA LEU A 38 1.80 9.09 -1.01
C LEU A 38 2.04 10.02 0.19
N LEU A 39 1.94 9.49 1.41
CA LEU A 39 2.10 10.28 2.64
C LEU A 39 3.53 10.80 2.78
N SER A 40 4.52 10.05 2.31
CA SER A 40 5.91 10.51 2.27
C SER A 40 6.06 11.72 1.34
N GLY A 41 5.38 11.71 0.18
CA GLY A 41 5.34 12.82 -0.77
C GLY A 41 4.78 14.13 -0.22
N LEU A 42 3.85 14.09 0.73
CA LEU A 42 3.23 15.28 1.33
C LEU A 42 4.21 16.20 2.07
N HIS A 43 5.42 15.73 2.37
CA HIS A 43 6.45 16.48 3.09
C HIS A 43 7.19 17.49 2.20
N THR A 44 6.88 17.54 0.90
CA THR A 44 7.52 18.46 -0.03
C THR A 44 6.56 18.93 -1.11
N PRO A 45 6.64 20.19 -1.57
CA PRO A 45 5.87 20.64 -2.74
C PRO A 45 6.55 20.32 -4.08
N SER A 46 7.79 19.80 -4.08
CA SER A 46 8.54 19.50 -5.29
C SER A 46 8.24 18.09 -5.79
N LEU A 47 7.70 17.94 -7.01
CA LEU A 47 7.37 16.64 -7.61
C LEU A 47 8.57 15.69 -7.64
N ARG A 48 9.76 16.19 -8.03
CA ARG A 48 10.99 15.38 -8.08
C ARG A 48 11.38 14.86 -6.69
N ARG A 49 11.34 15.73 -5.68
CA ARG A 49 11.64 15.31 -4.29
C ARG A 49 10.57 14.34 -3.78
N GLY A 50 9.29 14.59 -4.10
CA GLY A 50 8.18 13.70 -3.78
C GLY A 50 8.37 12.30 -4.35
N ALA A 51 8.75 12.20 -5.62
CA ALA A 51 9.06 10.92 -6.27
C ALA A 51 10.19 10.16 -5.57
N VAL A 52 11.28 10.87 -5.22
CA VAL A 52 12.41 10.28 -4.48
C VAL A 52 11.97 9.81 -3.09
N LEU A 53 11.19 10.61 -2.37
CA LEU A 53 10.68 10.25 -1.05
C LEU A 53 9.73 9.04 -1.11
N GLY A 54 8.83 9.01 -2.10
CA GLY A 54 7.93 7.88 -2.31
C GLY A 54 8.69 6.59 -2.66
N LEU A 55 9.70 6.67 -3.53
CA LEU A 55 10.58 5.55 -3.82
C LEU A 55 11.32 5.06 -2.57
N ALA A 56 11.95 5.97 -1.83
CA ALA A 56 12.73 5.64 -0.64
C ALA A 56 11.85 4.98 0.45
N ALA A 57 10.64 5.51 0.66
CA ALA A 57 9.69 4.93 1.61
C ALA A 57 9.22 3.55 1.16
N THR A 58 8.90 3.37 -0.12
CA THR A 58 8.46 2.08 -0.67
C THR A 58 9.55 1.03 -0.56
N VAL A 59 10.78 1.35 -0.96
CA VAL A 59 11.92 0.44 -0.83
C VAL A 59 12.17 0.09 0.64
N THR A 60 12.08 1.06 1.54
CA THR A 60 12.28 0.83 2.98
C THR A 60 11.19 -0.08 3.57
N ALA A 61 9.93 0.09 3.17
CA ALA A 61 8.85 -0.80 3.57
C ALA A 61 9.04 -2.23 3.02
N LEU A 62 9.40 -2.36 1.73
CA LEU A 62 9.66 -3.65 1.12
C LEU A 62 10.84 -4.37 1.78
N LEU A 63 11.91 -3.65 2.15
CA LEU A 63 13.03 -4.19 2.91
C LEU A 63 12.58 -4.76 4.26
N GLY A 64 11.81 -3.99 5.03
CA GLY A 64 11.28 -4.46 6.31
C GLY A 64 10.40 -5.69 6.16
N PHE A 65 9.53 -5.70 5.14
CA PHE A 65 8.65 -6.81 4.84
C PHE A 65 9.42 -8.08 4.46
N TYR A 66 10.29 -8.01 3.45
CA TYR A 66 11.00 -9.19 2.97
C TYR A 66 12.04 -9.71 3.95
N LEU A 67 12.64 -8.84 4.78
CA LEU A 67 13.50 -9.28 5.86
C LEU A 67 12.73 -10.10 6.89
N VAL A 68 11.55 -9.63 7.31
CA VAL A 68 10.71 -10.37 8.25
C VAL A 68 10.23 -11.67 7.62
N VAL A 69 9.72 -11.64 6.38
CA VAL A 69 9.31 -12.86 5.67
C VAL A 69 10.46 -13.87 5.62
N ALA A 70 11.66 -13.47 5.19
CA ALA A 70 12.80 -14.39 5.11
C ALA A 70 13.23 -14.98 6.46
N VAL A 71 12.96 -14.29 7.58
CA VAL A 71 13.29 -14.78 8.93
C VAL A 71 12.22 -15.72 9.49
N ILE A 72 10.92 -15.43 9.26
CA ILE A 72 9.81 -16.20 9.86
C ILE A 72 9.38 -17.40 9.01
N THR A 73 9.84 -17.46 7.76
CA THR A 73 9.50 -18.49 6.78
C THR A 73 10.47 -19.65 6.88
N ASP A 74 9.98 -20.81 7.35
CA ASP A 74 10.80 -22.03 7.38
C ASP A 74 10.69 -22.81 6.07
N GLU A 75 11.44 -22.35 5.06
CA GLU A 75 11.57 -23.03 3.76
C GLU A 75 12.69 -24.10 3.74
N GLN A 76 13.25 -24.49 4.89
CA GLN A 76 14.38 -25.43 4.99
C GLN A 76 15.65 -25.03 4.20
N LEU A 77 15.79 -23.75 3.81
CA LEU A 77 17.00 -23.24 3.18
C LEU A 77 18.10 -23.00 4.22
N VAL A 78 19.35 -23.20 3.81
CA VAL A 78 20.52 -23.31 4.70
C VAL A 78 20.91 -21.96 5.32
N GLY A 79 20.56 -20.82 4.71
CA GLY A 79 20.89 -19.50 5.24
C GLY A 79 20.03 -18.35 4.74
N LEU A 80 20.02 -17.25 5.52
CA LEU A 80 19.22 -16.04 5.28
C LEU A 80 19.40 -15.44 3.88
N ARG A 81 20.61 -15.52 3.33
CA ARG A 81 20.89 -15.02 1.97
C ARG A 81 20.09 -15.78 0.93
N ASP A 82 20.00 -17.10 1.05
CA ASP A 82 19.30 -17.95 0.10
C ASP A 82 17.79 -17.79 0.25
N HIS A 83 17.29 -17.65 1.49
CA HIS A 83 15.90 -17.25 1.76
C HIS A 83 15.56 -15.91 1.13
N LEU A 84 16.37 -14.88 1.35
CA LEU A 84 16.14 -13.56 0.76
C LEU A 84 16.14 -13.61 -0.77
N ALA A 85 17.11 -14.31 -1.37
CA ALA A 85 17.17 -14.47 -2.83
C ALA A 85 15.91 -15.18 -3.35
N HIS A 86 15.47 -16.24 -2.68
CA HIS A 86 14.25 -16.97 -3.03
C HIS A 86 13.01 -16.06 -2.95
N VAL A 87 12.77 -15.44 -1.80
CA VAL A 87 11.61 -14.57 -1.55
C VAL A 87 11.57 -13.39 -2.54
N LEU A 88 12.70 -12.73 -2.80
CA LEU A 88 12.76 -11.64 -3.77
C LEU A 88 12.47 -12.12 -5.20
N SER A 89 12.94 -13.31 -5.58
CA SER A 89 12.68 -13.88 -6.90
C SER A 89 11.20 -14.23 -7.08
N ALA A 90 10.58 -14.85 -6.08
CA ALA A 90 9.17 -15.24 -6.08
C ALA A 90 8.24 -14.01 -6.14
N ASN A 91 8.66 -12.89 -5.55
CA ASN A 91 7.87 -11.66 -5.47
C ASN A 91 8.32 -10.55 -6.44
N ARG A 92 9.07 -10.90 -7.49
CA ARG A 92 9.62 -9.95 -8.47
C ARG A 92 8.57 -9.01 -9.07
N ARG A 93 7.36 -9.51 -9.34
CA ARG A 93 6.24 -8.71 -9.84
C ARG A 93 5.86 -7.59 -8.86
N TRP A 94 5.65 -7.92 -7.59
CA TRP A 94 5.30 -6.96 -6.53
C TRP A 94 6.41 -5.95 -6.26
N LEU A 95 7.67 -6.39 -6.31
CA LEU A 95 8.83 -5.50 -6.24
C LEU A 95 8.79 -4.45 -7.36
N PHE A 96 8.59 -4.86 -8.61
CA PHE A 96 8.50 -3.92 -9.74
C PHE A 96 7.30 -2.99 -9.63
N SER A 97 6.13 -3.52 -9.23
CA SER A 97 4.94 -2.69 -9.01
C SER A 97 5.20 -1.63 -7.96
N GLY A 98 5.87 -1.96 -6.85
CA GLY A 98 6.27 -0.99 -5.82
C GLY A 98 7.31 0.02 -6.30
N LEU A 99 8.31 -0.42 -7.06
CA LEU A 99 9.33 0.47 -7.62
C LEU A 99 8.76 1.47 -8.64
N LEU A 100 7.65 1.12 -9.30
CA LEU A 100 6.94 2.01 -10.22
C LEU A 100 5.92 2.89 -9.47
N SER A 101 5.09 2.31 -8.62
CA SER A 101 4.03 3.04 -7.91
C SER A 101 4.59 3.98 -6.85
N GLY A 102 5.69 3.62 -6.17
CA GLY A 102 6.33 4.44 -5.14
C GLY A 102 6.67 5.87 -5.60
N PRO A 103 7.47 6.04 -6.67
CA PRO A 103 7.75 7.36 -7.23
C PRO A 103 6.49 8.10 -7.71
N LEU A 104 5.55 7.41 -8.36
CA LEU A 104 4.32 8.02 -8.88
C LEU A 104 3.45 8.57 -7.76
N LEU A 105 3.19 7.76 -6.73
CA LEU A 105 2.37 8.14 -5.59
C LEU A 105 3.09 9.18 -4.72
N GLY A 106 4.41 9.10 -4.57
CA GLY A 106 5.20 10.14 -3.90
C GLY A 106 5.16 11.48 -4.63
N ALA A 107 5.27 11.49 -5.96
CA ALA A 107 5.11 12.70 -6.76
C ALA A 107 3.68 13.25 -6.65
N PHE A 108 2.67 12.38 -6.66
CA PHE A 108 1.28 12.77 -6.47
C PHE A 108 1.02 13.38 -5.09
N GLY A 109 1.60 12.81 -4.02
CA GLY A 109 1.58 13.43 -2.69
C GLY A 109 2.19 14.83 -2.68
N ALA A 110 3.33 15.02 -3.35
CA ALA A 110 3.95 16.34 -3.46
C ALA A 110 3.09 17.33 -4.27
N TRP A 111 2.41 16.85 -5.32
CA TRP A 111 1.43 17.64 -6.05
C TRP A 111 0.25 18.08 -5.18
N LEU A 112 -0.32 17.17 -4.38
CA LEU A 112 -1.39 17.51 -3.43
C LEU A 112 -0.93 18.61 -2.47
N ARG A 113 0.30 18.48 -1.93
CA ARG A 113 0.89 19.47 -1.04
C ARG A 113 1.08 20.83 -1.70
N ALA A 114 1.45 20.86 -2.98
CA ALA A 114 1.65 22.11 -3.72
C ALA A 114 0.33 22.76 -4.14
N ARG A 115 -0.71 21.96 -4.43
CA ARG A 115 -1.95 22.44 -5.06
C ARG A 115 -3.02 22.87 -4.05
N PHE A 116 -3.07 22.24 -2.88
CA PHE A 116 -4.14 22.43 -1.90
C PHE A 116 -3.61 23.05 -0.60
N THR A 117 -4.30 24.07 -0.11
CA THR A 117 -3.98 24.72 1.18
C THR A 117 -4.07 23.74 2.33
N ASP A 118 -5.10 22.90 2.34
CA ASP A 118 -5.28 21.81 3.29
C ASP A 118 -4.92 20.46 2.64
N ALA A 119 -3.61 20.22 2.54
CA ALA A 119 -3.07 18.99 1.97
C ALA A 119 -3.46 17.74 2.78
N ALA A 120 -3.73 17.87 4.08
CA ALA A 120 -4.14 16.76 4.92
C ALA A 120 -5.56 16.30 4.57
N LYS A 121 -6.49 17.24 4.39
CA LYS A 121 -7.83 16.94 3.90
C LYS A 121 -7.81 16.34 2.48
N ALA A 122 -6.99 16.89 1.58
CA ALA A 122 -6.85 16.34 0.23
C ALA A 122 -6.30 14.90 0.27
N ALA A 123 -5.30 14.62 1.11
CA ALA A 123 -4.77 13.28 1.31
C ALA A 123 -5.82 12.33 1.89
N ALA A 124 -6.62 12.77 2.88
CA ALA A 124 -7.71 11.97 3.44
C ALA A 124 -8.77 11.60 2.40
N VAL A 125 -9.10 12.52 1.49
CA VAL A 125 -10.00 12.24 0.35
C VAL A 125 -9.41 11.18 -0.57
N VAL A 126 -8.13 11.32 -0.95
CA VAL A 126 -7.45 10.34 -1.80
C VAL A 126 -7.36 8.98 -1.12
N THR A 127 -7.03 8.93 0.17
CA THR A 127 -7.04 7.70 0.96
C THR A 127 -8.40 7.01 0.92
N GLY A 128 -9.49 7.77 1.12
CA GLY A 128 -10.84 7.21 1.05
C GLY A 128 -11.19 6.68 -0.34
N LEU A 129 -10.77 7.37 -1.41
CA LEU A 129 -10.96 6.89 -2.78
C LEU A 129 -10.16 5.62 -3.08
N LEU A 130 -8.92 5.51 -2.62
CA LEU A 130 -8.10 4.30 -2.80
C LEU A 130 -8.73 3.08 -2.13
N LEU A 131 -9.18 3.24 -0.88
CA LEU A 131 -9.87 2.20 -0.12
C LEU A 131 -11.16 1.70 -0.79
N ILE A 132 -11.90 2.59 -1.46
CA ILE A 132 -13.12 2.23 -2.23
C ILE A 132 -12.76 1.59 -3.57
N ALA A 133 -11.66 1.99 -4.20
CA ALA A 133 -11.28 1.51 -5.53
C ALA A 133 -10.83 0.05 -5.53
N GLU A 134 -10.27 -0.44 -4.43
CA GLU A 134 -9.73 -1.80 -4.32
C GLU A 134 -10.75 -2.91 -4.66
N PRO A 135 -11.97 -2.95 -4.10
CA PRO A 135 -13.00 -3.93 -4.52
C PRO A 135 -13.45 -3.74 -5.97
N LEU A 136 -13.40 -2.52 -6.52
CA LEU A 136 -13.73 -2.28 -7.93
C LEU A 136 -12.68 -2.88 -8.87
N VAL A 137 -11.40 -2.81 -8.50
CA VAL A 137 -10.32 -3.45 -9.27
C VAL A 137 -10.48 -4.96 -9.27
N ILE A 138 -10.86 -5.55 -8.13
CA ILE A 138 -11.10 -6.99 -8.01
C ILE A 138 -12.32 -7.41 -8.83
N ALA A 139 -13.43 -6.67 -8.71
CA ALA A 139 -14.61 -6.91 -9.55
C ALA A 139 -14.28 -6.79 -11.05
N GLY A 140 -13.50 -5.80 -11.44
CA GLY A 140 -13.02 -5.63 -12.81
C GLY A 140 -12.14 -6.79 -13.29
N ALA A 141 -11.30 -7.35 -12.42
CA ALA A 141 -10.48 -8.51 -12.73
C ALA A 141 -11.31 -9.76 -13.10
N HIS A 142 -12.55 -9.86 -12.63
CA HIS A 142 -13.46 -10.93 -13.01
C HIS A 142 -14.08 -10.75 -14.40
N VAL A 143 -14.13 -9.51 -14.91
CA VAL A 143 -14.75 -9.18 -16.20
C VAL A 143 -13.72 -9.14 -17.32
N VAL A 144 -12.48 -8.73 -17.03
CA VAL A 144 -11.43 -8.55 -18.03
C VAL A 144 -10.67 -9.88 -18.25
N PRO A 145 -10.68 -10.44 -19.47
CA PRO A 145 -9.94 -11.68 -19.77
C PRO A 145 -8.44 -11.54 -19.47
N GLY A 146 -7.87 -12.53 -18.78
CA GLY A 146 -6.45 -12.58 -18.42
C GLY A 146 -6.08 -11.87 -17.10
N TRP A 147 -6.95 -11.01 -16.55
CA TRP A 147 -6.65 -10.34 -15.27
C TRP A 147 -6.71 -11.29 -14.08
N GLN A 148 -7.54 -12.33 -14.13
CA GLN A 148 -7.60 -13.38 -13.11
C GLN A 148 -6.27 -14.16 -12.95
N GLN A 149 -5.43 -14.20 -13.98
CA GLN A 149 -4.10 -14.85 -13.91
C GLN A 149 -3.07 -13.97 -13.18
N ILE A 150 -3.35 -12.67 -13.06
CA ILE A 150 -2.49 -11.68 -12.43
C ILE A 150 -2.95 -11.40 -11.00
N ILE A 151 -4.27 -11.32 -10.80
CA ILE A 151 -4.94 -11.03 -9.54
C ILE A 151 -5.51 -12.35 -9.02
N THR A 152 -4.65 -13.15 -8.38
CA THR A 152 -5.00 -14.47 -7.83
C THR A 152 -5.56 -14.40 -6.41
N TRP A 153 -5.99 -13.21 -5.95
CA TRP A 153 -6.40 -12.99 -4.57
C TRP A 153 -7.60 -13.86 -4.18
N THR A 154 -7.55 -14.32 -2.94
CA THR A 154 -8.50 -15.23 -2.31
C THR A 154 -9.95 -14.73 -2.38
N LEU A 155 -10.87 -15.68 -2.54
CA LEU A 155 -12.33 -15.61 -2.61
C LEU A 155 -13.05 -14.87 -1.45
N ASP A 156 -12.34 -14.29 -0.47
CA ASP A 156 -12.98 -13.68 0.71
C ASP A 156 -13.22 -12.17 0.49
N PRO A 157 -14.49 -11.74 0.28
CA PRO A 157 -14.82 -10.35 0.04
C PRO A 157 -14.73 -9.48 1.29
N VAL A 158 -14.69 -10.07 2.49
CA VAL A 158 -14.87 -9.34 3.75
C VAL A 158 -13.80 -8.26 3.97
N PRO A 159 -12.48 -8.52 3.82
CA PRO A 159 -11.46 -7.49 4.00
C PRO A 159 -11.64 -6.29 3.07
N TYR A 160 -12.02 -6.53 1.81
CA TYR A 160 -12.25 -5.48 0.82
C TYR A 160 -13.52 -4.66 1.09
N LEU A 161 -14.58 -5.29 1.61
CA LEU A 161 -15.77 -4.59 2.06
C LEU A 161 -15.49 -3.70 3.28
N ILE A 162 -14.64 -4.17 4.20
CA ILE A 162 -14.19 -3.37 5.35
C ILE A 162 -13.37 -2.17 4.86
N GLU A 163 -12.43 -2.35 3.94
CA GLU A 163 -11.69 -1.24 3.33
C GLU A 163 -12.64 -0.22 2.69
N ALA A 164 -13.59 -0.68 1.88
CA ALA A 164 -14.55 0.21 1.23
C ALA A 164 -15.38 1.01 2.24
N ALA A 165 -15.87 0.36 3.31
CA ALA A 165 -16.62 1.02 4.37
C ALA A 165 -15.77 2.08 5.10
N LEU A 166 -14.51 1.77 5.40
CA LEU A 166 -13.55 2.72 5.96
C LEU A 166 -13.26 3.86 5.00
N GLY A 167 -13.19 3.59 3.69
CA GLY A 167 -12.99 4.60 2.66
C GLY A 167 -14.17 5.58 2.56
N VAL A 168 -15.40 5.07 2.61
CA VAL A 168 -16.62 5.90 2.66
C VAL A 168 -16.64 6.76 3.92
N LEU A 169 -16.28 6.19 5.08
CA LEU A 169 -16.19 6.94 6.32
C LEU A 169 -15.13 8.04 6.24
N ALA A 170 -13.93 7.74 5.72
CA ALA A 170 -12.86 8.70 5.55
C ALA A 170 -13.27 9.86 4.63
N LEU A 171 -13.94 9.57 3.51
CA LEU A 171 -14.49 10.59 2.62
C LEU A 171 -15.55 11.45 3.32
N ALA A 172 -16.50 10.83 4.01
CA ALA A 172 -17.55 11.54 4.72
C ALA A 172 -16.94 12.50 5.75
N LEU A 173 -15.95 12.04 6.53
CA LEU A 173 -15.26 12.87 7.53
C LEU A 173 -14.44 14.00 6.88
N ALA A 174 -13.70 13.71 5.81
CA ALA A 174 -12.91 14.71 5.11
C ALA A 174 -13.78 15.79 4.45
N LEU A 175 -14.96 15.43 3.95
CA LEU A 175 -15.88 16.34 3.27
C LEU A 175 -16.83 17.09 4.20
N ARG A 176 -16.94 16.70 5.48
CA ARG A 176 -17.69 17.47 6.47
C ARG A 176 -17.17 18.90 6.50
N ARG A 177 -18.10 19.85 6.37
CA ARG A 177 -17.82 21.26 6.65
C ARG A 177 -17.71 21.41 8.16
N PRO A 178 -16.79 22.24 8.67
CA PRO A 178 -16.85 22.62 10.07
C PRO A 178 -18.24 23.22 10.37
N PRO A 179 -18.80 23.01 11.57
CA PRO A 179 -20.03 23.66 11.95
C PRO A 179 -19.86 25.17 11.73
N VAL A 180 -20.76 25.76 10.97
CA VAL A 180 -20.87 27.23 10.89
C VAL A 180 -21.12 27.68 12.32
N GLY A 181 -20.17 28.42 12.90
CA GLY A 181 -20.21 28.81 14.31
C GLY A 181 -21.54 29.46 14.69
N GLY A 182 -22.03 29.10 15.87
CA GLY A 182 -22.95 29.95 16.64
C GLY A 182 -22.18 31.00 17.42
#